data_AF-Q68V01-F1
#
_entry.id   AF-Q68V01-F1
#
_cell.length_a   1.000
_cell.length_b   1.000
_cell.length_c   1.000
_cell.angle_alpha   90.00
_cell.angle_beta   90.00
_cell.angle_gamma   90.00
#
_symmetry.space_group_name_H-M   'P 1'
#
loop_
_entity.id
_entity.type
_entity.pdbx_description
1 polymer ?
#
loop_
_entity_poly.entity_id
_entity_poly.type
_entity_poly.pdbx_seq_one_letter_code
_entity_poly.pdbx_strand_id
1 'polypeptide(L)' 'MLSFDEKLAIISSFPELHRKDVSLGRVNFHYEESVYDKTVVVHHLHPNGNGFVYGGFLKGYETNDKGLVNIRDIQ' A
#
# COMPACT_ATOMS: atom_id res chain seq x y z
N MET A 1 -3.95 -16.86 1.72
CA MET A 1 -3.75 -15.42 2.03
C MET A 1 -2.25 -15.18 2.14
N LEU A 2 -1.68 -14.20 1.44
CA LEU A 2 -0.23 -13.92 1.48
C LEU A 2 0.19 -13.40 2.87
N SER A 3 1.34 -13.87 3.35
CA SER A 3 2.03 -13.40 4.55
C SER A 3 2.54 -11.96 4.41
N PHE A 4 2.99 -11.36 5.52
CA PHE A 4 3.60 -10.04 5.50
C PHE A 4 4.86 -10.01 4.61
N ASP A 5 5.74 -11.02 4.73
CA ASP A 5 6.99 -11.07 3.96
C ASP A 5 6.74 -11.28 2.46
N GLU A 6 5.76 -12.09 2.08
CA GLU A 6 5.38 -12.27 0.68
C GLU A 6 4.80 -10.98 0.08
N LYS A 7 3.94 -10.28 0.82
CA LYS A 7 3.42 -8.96 0.42
C LYS A 7 4.55 -7.95 0.29
N LEU A 8 5.47 -7.94 1.26
CA LEU A 8 6.62 -7.06 1.27
C LEU A 8 7.53 -7.33 0.06
N ALA A 9 7.77 -8.59 -0.29
CA ALA A 9 8.56 -8.98 -1.45
C ALA A 9 7.90 -8.51 -2.77
N ILE A 10 6.59 -8.68 -2.93
CA ILE A 10 5.85 -8.18 -4.09
C ILE A 10 5.93 -6.66 -4.19
N ILE A 11 5.71 -5.93 -3.09
CA ILE A 11 5.75 -4.46 -3.13
C ILE A 11 7.18 -3.96 -3.40
N SER A 12 8.18 -4.65 -2.84
CA SER A 12 9.60 -4.30 -3.03
C SER A 12 10.15 -4.71 -4.40
N SER A 13 9.39 -5.45 -5.23
CA SER A 13 9.79 -5.75 -6.61
C SER A 13 9.56 -4.57 -7.57
N PHE A 14 8.86 -3.53 -7.13
CA PHE A 14 8.66 -2.29 -7.88
C PHE A 14 9.78 -1.29 -7.52
N PRO A 15 10.81 -1.11 -8.38
CA PRO A 15 11.98 -0.29 -8.05
C PRO A 15 11.65 1.19 -7.83
N GLU A 16 10.55 1.67 -8.39
CA GLU A 16 10.05 3.05 -8.23
C GLU A 16 9.39 3.31 -6.87
N LEU A 17 9.15 2.26 -6.06
CA LEU A 17 8.53 2.40 -4.75
C LEU A 17 9.57 2.52 -3.64
N HIS A 18 9.53 3.66 -2.95
CA HIS A 18 10.40 3.95 -1.82
C HIS A 18 9.71 3.56 -0.51
N ARG A 19 10.29 2.57 0.18
CA ARG A 19 9.84 2.15 1.51
C ARG A 19 10.13 3.25 2.54
N LYS A 20 9.15 3.51 3.41
CA LYS A 20 9.30 4.34 4.61
C LYS A 20 8.75 3.58 5.81
N ASP A 21 9.61 3.26 6.76
CA ASP A 21 9.19 2.65 8.02
C ASP A 21 8.47 3.69 8.89
N VAL A 22 7.39 3.26 9.56
CA VAL A 22 6.61 4.12 10.46
C VAL A 22 6.40 3.42 11.81
N SER A 23 5.66 4.06 12.72
CA SER A 23 5.42 3.52 14.06
C SER A 23 4.75 2.15 14.04
N LEU A 24 4.95 1.38 15.12
CA LEU A 24 4.35 0.06 15.36
C LEU A 24 4.74 -1.01 14.31
N GLY A 25 5.97 -0.93 13.77
CA GLY A 25 6.49 -1.91 12.82
C GLY A 25 5.78 -1.91 11.46
N ARG A 26 4.99 -0.88 11.17
CA ARG A 26 4.32 -0.73 9.88
C ARG A 26 5.26 -0.09 8.86
N VAL A 27 4.93 -0.30 7.59
CA VAL A 27 5.65 0.28 6.46
C VAL A 27 4.70 0.97 5.48
N ASN A 28 5.17 2.06 4.89
CA ASN A 28 4.56 2.72 3.75
C ASN A 28 5.46 2.53 2.53
N PHE A 29 4.88 2.60 1.33
CA PHE A 29 5.61 2.70 0.08
C PHE A 29 5.11 3.90 -0.72
N HIS A 30 6.05 4.69 -1.21
CA HIS A 30 5.79 5.94 -1.92
C HIS A 30 6.33 5.86 -3.34
N TYR A 31 5.54 6.29 -4.32
CA TYR A 31 6.00 6.65 -5.65
C TYR A 31 6.24 8.16 -5.68
N GLU A 32 7.50 8.58 -5.62
CA GLU A 32 7.86 10.00 -5.47
C GLU A 32 7.71 10.80 -6.77
N GLU A 33 7.72 10.12 -7.93
CA GLU A 33 7.52 10.73 -9.26
C GLU A 33 6.04 10.85 -9.65
N SER A 34 5.12 10.71 -8.69
CA SER A 34 3.69 10.86 -8.95
C SER A 34 3.38 12.22 -9.57
N VAL A 35 2.62 12.23 -10.66
CA VAL A 35 2.09 13.46 -11.29
C VAL A 35 0.93 14.07 -10.49
N TYR A 36 0.51 13.42 -9.40
CA TYR A 36 -0.48 13.90 -8.45
C TYR A 36 0.18 14.17 -7.09
N ASP A 37 -0.40 15.06 -6.29
CA ASP A 37 0.11 15.39 -4.93
C ASP A 37 0.29 14.16 -4.02
N LYS A 38 -0.50 13.11 -4.27
CA LYS A 38 -0.40 11.86 -3.52
C LYS A 38 0.73 10.99 -4.08
N THR A 39 1.69 10.69 -3.21
CA THR A 39 2.80 9.76 -3.49
C THR A 39 2.62 8.39 -2.83
N VAL A 40 1.79 8.25 -1.79
CA VAL A 40 1.62 6.98 -1.07
C VAL A 40 0.85 5.97 -1.93
N VAL A 41 1.47 4.82 -2.21
CA VAL A 41 0.87 3.68 -2.92
C VAL A 41 0.45 2.59 -1.95
N VAL A 42 1.30 2.23 -0.99
CA VAL A 42 0.96 1.31 0.11
C VAL A 42 1.03 2.06 1.41
N HIS A 43 -0.03 1.98 2.21
CA HIS A 43 -0.17 2.72 3.45
C HIS A 43 -0.39 1.78 4.64
N HIS A 44 0.44 1.93 5.67
CA HIS A 44 0.33 1.24 6.95
C HIS A 44 0.26 -0.28 6.83
N LEU A 45 1.08 -0.88 5.95
CA LEU A 45 1.21 -2.34 5.90
C LEU A 45 1.78 -2.82 7.24
N HIS A 46 0.97 -3.54 7.99
CA HIS A 46 1.25 -4.01 9.33
C HIS A 46 1.83 -5.43 9.29
N PRO A 47 2.69 -5.81 10.25
CA PRO A 47 3.22 -7.18 10.34
C PRO A 47 2.17 -8.30 10.46
N ASN A 48 0.90 -7.95 10.70
CA ASN A 48 -0.21 -8.91 10.69
C ASN A 48 -0.73 -9.18 9.26
N GLY A 49 -0.10 -8.59 8.25
CA GLY A 49 -0.44 -8.73 6.84
C GLY A 49 -1.50 -7.75 6.33
N ASN A 50 -2.20 -6.99 7.18
CA ASN A 50 -3.17 -6.01 6.71
C ASN A 50 -2.54 -4.64 6.43
N GLY A 51 -3.17 -3.87 5.55
CA GLY A 51 -2.76 -2.53 5.20
C GLY A 51 -3.73 -1.94 4.18
N PHE A 52 -3.32 -0.85 3.54
CA PHE A 52 -4.11 -0.22 2.50
C PHE A 52 -3.29 -0.01 1.24
N VAL A 53 -3.95 -0.10 0.09
CA VAL A 53 -3.36 0.19 -1.22
C VAL A 53 -4.14 1.34 -1.86
N TYR A 54 -3.44 2.29 -2.46
CA TYR A 54 -4.08 3.36 -3.20
C TYR A 54 -4.71 2.83 -4.48
N GLY A 55 -6.03 2.99 -4.58
CA GLY A 55 -6.85 2.53 -5.69
C GLY A 55 -7.76 3.63 -6.24
N GLY A 56 -7.50 4.91 -5.92
CA GLY A 56 -8.38 6.03 -6.27
C GLY A 56 -8.65 6.23 -7.77
N PHE A 57 -7.85 5.61 -8.64
CA PHE A 57 -8.04 5.62 -10.09
C PHE A 57 -8.43 4.24 -10.67
N LEU A 58 -8.55 3.21 -9.82
CA LEU A 58 -8.93 1.88 -10.23
C LEU A 58 -10.46 1.77 -10.28
N LYS A 59 -10.97 1.14 -11.33
CA LYS A 59 -12.40 0.81 -11.44
C LYS A 59 -12.66 -0.54 -10.78
N GLY A 60 -13.84 -0.69 -10.16
CA GLY A 60 -14.28 -1.97 -9.58
C GLY A 60 -13.75 -2.25 -8.17
N TYR A 61 -13.12 -1.28 -7.52
CA TYR A 61 -12.67 -1.37 -6.12
C TYR A 61 -13.38 -0.32 -5.27
N GLU A 62 -13.90 -0.74 -4.12
CA GLU A 62 -14.38 0.20 -3.11
C GLU A 62 -13.18 0.85 -2.40
N THR A 63 -13.18 2.18 -2.36
CA THR A 63 -12.17 2.97 -1.68
C THR A 63 -12.81 3.83 -0.62
N ASN A 64 -12.08 4.08 0.48
CA ASN A 64 -12.48 5.14 1.41
C ASN A 64 -12.29 6.55 0.80
N ASP A 65 -12.62 7.60 1.56
CA ASP A 65 -12.51 9.01 1.15
C ASP A 65 -11.08 9.45 0.77
N LYS A 66 -10.06 8.64 1.06
CA LYS A 66 -8.67 8.86 0.67
C LYS A 66 -8.28 8.07 -0.59
N GLY A 67 -9.21 7.42 -1.27
CA GLY A 67 -8.93 6.55 -2.41
C GLY A 67 -8.13 5.30 -2.03
N LEU A 68 -8.18 4.87 -0.77
CA LEU A 68 -7.46 3.68 -0.27
C LEU A 68 -8.39 2.49 -0.17
N VAL A 69 -7.95 1.35 -0.70
CA VAL A 69 -8.57 0.03 -0.58
C VAL A 69 -7.94 -0.70 0.62
N ASN A 70 -8.74 -1.33 1.47
CA ASN A 70 -8.22 -2.16 2.55
C ASN A 70 -7.86 -3.55 2.01
N ILE A 71 -6.66 -4.05 2.29
CA ILE A 71 -6.23 -5.35 1.77
C ILE A 71 -7.15 -6.47 2.24
N ARG A 72 -7.63 -6.43 3.49
CA ARG A 72 -8.55 -7.45 4.03
C ARG A 72 -9.90 -7.53 3.33
N ASP A 73 -10.33 -6.48 2.63
CA ASP A 73 -11.65 -6.43 2.00
C ASP A 73 -11.62 -7.12 0.61
N ILE A 74 -10.43 -7.50 0.12
CA ILE A 74 -10.19 -8.14 -1.19
C ILE A 74 -9.73 -9.61 -1.02
N GLN A 75 -9.71 -10.12 0.23
CA GLN A 75 -9.19 -11.44 0.57
C GLN A 75 -10.27 -12.42 1.01
#